data_AF-A0A7W3QP25-F1
#
_entry.id   AF-A0A7W3QP25-F1
#
_cell.length_a   1.000
_cell.length_b   1.000
_cell.length_c   1.000
_cell.angle_alpha   90.00
_cell.angle_beta   90.00
_cell.angle_gamma   90.00
#
_symmetry.space_group_name_H-M   'P 1'
#
loop_
_entity.id
_entity.type
_entity.pdbx_description
1 polymer ?
#
loop_
_entity_poly.entity_id
_entity_poly.type
_entity_poly.pdbx_seq_one_letter_code
_entity_poly.pdbx_strand_id
1 'polypeptide(L)' 'MRILLTASDATAHERLAGRELGSELERELAGSVRKARLLDRRAPAGTARVATDGRSVVDIAREVLSATGWPGPHSATGP' A
#
# COMPACT_ATOMS: atom_id res chain seq x y z
N MET A 1 7.64 12.61 -5.03
CA MET A 1 6.70 12.06 -4.03
C MET A 1 6.93 10.56 -3.91
N ARG A 2 6.87 9.97 -2.70
CA ARG A 2 6.93 8.51 -2.51
C ARG A 2 5.67 8.05 -1.76
N ILE A 3 5.12 6.91 -2.18
CA ILE A 3 3.96 6.28 -1.54
C ILE A 3 4.38 4.90 -1.03
N LEU A 4 4.02 4.59 0.21
CA LEU A 4 4.10 3.25 0.79
C LEU A 4 2.69 2.71 0.97
N LEU A 5 2.35 1.67 0.20
CA LEU A 5 1.12 0.92 0.43
C LEU A 5 1.31 -0.01 1.63
N THR A 6 0.34 0.00 2.53
CA THR A 6 0.35 -0.80 3.75
C THR A 6 -0.86 -1.73 3.81
N ALA A 7 -0.69 -2.86 4.47
CA ALA A 7 -1.75 -3.79 4.81
C ALA A 7 -1.45 -4.32 6.22
N SER A 8 -2.49 -4.58 6.99
CA SER A 8 -2.42 -5.32 8.25
C SER A 8 -1.90 -6.74 8.02
N ASP A 9 -1.33 -7.32 9.08
CA ASP A 9 -0.90 -8.73 9.05
C ASP A 9 -2.08 -9.67 8.75
N ALA A 10 -3.29 -9.33 9.20
CA ALA A 10 -4.50 -10.09 8.91
C ALA A 10 -4.84 -10.08 7.41
N THR A 11 -4.88 -8.91 6.78
CA THR A 11 -5.14 -8.81 5.33
C THR A 11 -4.00 -9.42 4.50
N ALA A 12 -2.75 -9.31 4.95
CA ALA A 12 -1.63 -9.99 4.30
C ALA A 12 -1.78 -11.52 4.40
N HIS A 13 -2.21 -12.04 5.56
CA HIS A 13 -2.50 -13.45 5.75
C HIS A 13 -3.58 -13.95 4.80
N GLU A 14 -4.76 -13.32 4.78
CA GLU A 14 -5.88 -13.72 3.92
C GLU A 14 -5.46 -13.81 2.44
N ARG A 15 -4.71 -12.81 1.97
CA ARG A 15 -4.21 -12.76 0.58
C ARG A 15 -3.18 -13.85 0.27
N LEU A 16 -2.31 -14.17 1.22
CA LEU A 16 -1.29 -15.22 1.07
C LEU A 16 -1.92 -16.61 1.19
N ALA A 17 -2.86 -16.81 2.10
CA ALA A 17 -3.59 -18.07 2.27
C ALA A 17 -4.43 -18.42 1.04
N GLY A 18 -4.88 -17.42 0.28
CA GLY A 18 -5.53 -17.64 -1.02
C GLY A 18 -4.60 -18.07 -2.16
N ARG A 19 -3.28 -18.09 -1.95
CA ARG A 19 -2.27 -18.37 -2.99
C ARG A 19 -1.32 -19.51 -2.64
N GLU A 20 -0.96 -19.64 -1.37
CA GLU A 20 0.06 -20.54 -0.86
C GLU A 20 -0.56 -21.60 0.07
N LEU A 21 0.04 -22.80 0.11
CA LEU A 21 -0.43 -23.91 0.96
C LEU A 21 0.65 -24.32 1.97
N GLY A 22 0.24 -24.65 3.20
CA GLY A 22 1.13 -25.25 4.21
C GLY A 22 2.34 -24.37 4.59
N SER A 23 3.54 -24.96 4.64
CA SER A 23 4.76 -24.30 5.13
C SER A 23 5.24 -23.11 4.29
N GLU A 24 4.74 -22.97 3.08
CA GLU A 24 5.03 -21.80 2.21
C GLU A 24 4.32 -20.56 2.74
N LEU A 25 3.09 -20.70 3.23
CA LEU A 25 2.32 -19.62 3.84
C LEU A 25 3.00 -19.04 5.07
N GLU A 26 3.47 -19.88 5.99
CA GLU A 26 4.16 -19.42 7.21
C GLU A 26 5.44 -18.65 6.89
N ARG A 27 6.21 -19.12 5.90
CA ARG A 27 7.43 -18.46 5.43
C ARG A 27 7.11 -17.11 4.77
N GLU A 28 6.10 -17.06 3.92
CA GLU A 28 5.69 -15.83 3.26
C GLU A 28 5.11 -14.81 4.26
N LEU A 29 4.39 -15.26 5.30
CA LEU A 29 3.92 -14.41 6.38
C LEU A 29 5.07 -13.77 7.15
N ALA A 30 6.03 -14.58 7.62
CA ALA A 30 7.21 -14.08 8.31
C ALA A 30 8.03 -13.13 7.41
N GLY A 31 8.13 -13.46 6.12
CA GLY A 31 8.74 -12.61 5.10
C GLY A 31 8.00 -11.28 4.93
N SER A 32 6.67 -11.29 4.90
CA SER A 32 5.81 -10.12 4.76
C SER A 32 5.98 -9.16 5.94
N VAL A 33 5.88 -9.66 7.18
CA VAL A 33 6.08 -8.87 8.41
C VAL A 33 7.46 -8.22 8.42
N ARG A 34 8.50 -8.98 8.06
CA ARG A 34 9.88 -8.45 7.99
C ARG A 34 9.99 -7.32 6.96
N LYS A 35 9.42 -7.51 5.76
CA LYS A 35 9.41 -6.51 4.68
C LYS A 35 8.64 -5.26 5.09
N ALA A 36 7.47 -5.39 5.72
CA ALA A 36 6.67 -4.27 6.19
C ALA A 36 7.47 -3.40 7.18
N ARG A 37 8.08 -4.01 8.20
CA ARG A 37 8.93 -3.30 9.17
C ARG A 37 10.17 -2.65 8.54
N LEU A 38 10.72 -3.29 7.50
CA LEU A 38 11.88 -2.75 6.80
C LEU A 38 11.52 -1.52 5.96
N LEU A 39 10.41 -1.59 5.24
CA LEU A 39 9.88 -0.51 4.43
C LEU A 39 9.48 0.67 5.31
N ASP A 40 8.81 0.42 6.43
CA ASP A 40 8.38 1.49 7.34
C ASP A 40 9.58 2.24 7.95
N ARG A 41 10.61 1.52 8.41
CA ARG A 41 11.83 2.14 8.97
C ARG A 41 12.67 2.88 7.93
N ARG A 42 12.66 2.43 6.67
CA ARG A 42 13.48 3.02 5.60
C ARG A 42 12.73 4.06 4.78
N ALA A 43 11.44 4.25 5.02
CA ALA A 43 10.63 5.26 4.35
C ALA A 43 11.19 6.65 4.68
N PRO A 44 11.68 7.41 3.69
CA PRO A 44 12.15 8.76 3.92
C PRO A 44 11.02 9.67 4.42
N ALA A 45 11.38 10.73 5.15
CA ALA A 45 10.41 11.74 5.57
C ALA A 45 9.62 12.28 4.36
N GLY A 46 8.30 12.46 4.54
CA GLY A 46 7.39 12.83 3.46
C GLY A 46 6.90 11.66 2.58
N THR A 47 7.20 10.41 2.92
CA THR A 47 6.54 9.24 2.30
C THR A 47 5.12 9.13 2.81
N ALA A 48 4.12 9.25 1.93
CA ALA A 48 2.72 9.06 2.31
C ALA A 48 2.41 7.56 2.45
N ARG A 49 1.66 7.21 3.49
CA ARG A 49 1.26 5.83 3.80
C ARG A 49 -0.21 5.66 3.44
N VAL A 50 -0.51 4.68 2.61
CA VAL A 50 -1.88 4.40 2.14
C VAL A 50 -2.24 2.99 2.58
N ALA A 51 -3.19 2.86 3.50
CA ALA A 51 -3.72 1.57 3.94
C ALA A 51 -4.59 0.95 2.85
N THR A 52 -4.47 -0.36 2.65
CA THR A 52 -5.20 -1.12 1.63
C THR A 52 -6.21 -2.11 2.22
N ASP A 53 -6.31 -2.18 3.54
CA ASP A 53 -7.20 -3.07 4.28
C ASP A 53 -8.67 -2.72 4.01
N GLY A 54 -9.45 -3.70 3.53
CA GLY A 54 -10.90 -3.53 3.31
C GLY A 54 -11.29 -2.44 2.32
N ARG A 55 -10.35 -1.88 1.55
CA ARG A 55 -10.59 -0.75 0.65
C ARG A 55 -10.68 -1.18 -0.81
N SER A 56 -11.55 -0.50 -1.55
CA SER A 56 -11.62 -0.66 -2.99
C SER A 56 -10.36 -0.10 -3.67
N VAL A 57 -9.99 -0.69 -4.81
CA VAL A 57 -8.87 -0.20 -5.63
C VAL A 57 -9.09 1.26 -6.05
N VAL A 58 -10.35 1.65 -6.31
CA VAL A 58 -10.70 3.02 -6.73
C VAL A 58 -10.44 4.02 -5.62
N ASP A 59 -10.77 3.70 -4.37
CA ASP A 59 -10.54 4.61 -3.24
C ASP A 59 -9.06 4.74 -2.91
N ILE A 60 -8.31 3.64 -3.03
CA ILE A 60 -6.84 3.67 -2.92
C ILE A 60 -6.26 4.55 -4.02
N ALA A 61 -6.71 4.39 -5.26
CA ALA A 61 -6.23 5.20 -6.39
C ALA A 61 -6.51 6.69 -6.18
N ARG A 62 -7.70 7.07 -5.70
CA ARG A 62 -8.03 8.47 -5.38
C ARG A 62 -7.10 9.06 -4.32
N GLU A 63 -6.80 8.30 -3.27
CA GLU A 63 -5.88 8.75 -2.23
C GLU A 63 -4.46 8.91 -2.76
N VAL A 64 -3.99 7.98 -3.59
CA VAL A 64 -2.67 8.08 -4.22
C VAL A 64 -2.59 9.31 -5.13
N LEU A 65 -3.61 9.57 -5.94
CA LEU A 65 -3.68 10.75 -6.80
C LEU A 65 -3.65 12.04 -5.98
N SER A 66 -4.45 12.11 -4.91
CA SER A 66 -4.45 13.25 -3.99
C SER A 66 -3.09 13.47 -3.32
N ALA A 67 -2.48 12.40 -2.81
CA ALA A 67 -1.18 12.45 -2.15
C ALA A 67 -0.04 12.81 -3.10
N THR A 68 -0.15 12.47 -4.39
CA THR A 68 0.87 12.77 -5.41
C THR A 68 0.65 14.08 -6.14
N GLY A 69 -0.57 14.65 -6.06
CA GLY A 69 -0.96 15.80 -6.86
C GLY A 69 -1.04 15.50 -8.35
N TRP A 70 -1.20 14.24 -8.76
CA TRP A 70 -1.25 13.81 -10.16
C TRP A 70 -2.68 13.83 -10.73
N PRO A 71 -2.92 14.28 -11.98
CA PRO A 71 -1.95 14.75 -12.99
C PRO A 71 -1.55 16.23 -12.89
N GLY A 72 -1.78 16.87 -11.75
CA GLY A 72 -1.64 18.32 -11.53
C GLY A 72 -3.02 18.98 -11.50
N PRO A 73 -3.15 20.18 -10.91
CA PRO A 73 -4.37 20.96 -11.06
C PRO A 73 -4.61 21.13 -12.55
N HIS A 74 -5.83 20.79 -12.97
CA HIS A 74 -6.32 21.13 -14.28
C HIS A 74 -6.42 22.64 -14.21
N SER A 75 -5.49 23.38 -14.82
CA SER A 75 -5.69 24.79 -15.10
C SER A 75 -6.82 24.86 -16.12
N ALA A 76 -8.06 24.66 -15.68
CA ALA A 76 -9.24 25.01 -16.43
C ALA A 76 -9.29 26.54 -16.43
N THR A 77 -8.46 27.15 -17.27
CA THR A 77 -8.69 28.52 -17.73
C THR A 77 -9.98 28.45 -18.54
N GLY A 78 -11.08 28.84 -17.89
CA GLY A 78 -12.35 29.13 -18.56
C GLY A 78 -12.23 30.36 -19.48
N PRO A 79 -13.22 30.56 -20.37
CA PRO A 79 -13.14 31.49 -21.51
C PRO A 79 -12.93 32.96 -21.13
#